data_AF-A0A9X5X7W1-F1
#
_entry.id   AF-A0A9X5X7W1-F1
#
_cell.length_a   1.000
_cell.length_b   1.000
_cell.length_c   1.000
_cell.angle_alpha   90.00
_cell.angle_beta   90.00
_cell.angle_gamma   90.00
#
_symmetry.space_group_name_H-M   'P 1'
#
loop_
_entity.id
_entity.type
_entity.pdbx_description
1 polymer ?
#
loop_
_entity_poly.entity_id
_entity_poly.type
_entity_poly.pdbx_seq_one_letter_code
_entity_poly.pdbx_strand_id
1 'polypeptide(L)'
;RHSMLHTVAYVAFQELATRVSHRNTGHQSGDPVCDRMLARIATDENLHMVFYRNLLKAAFELAPDLTMQSVRDVIVNFRMPGHGMPGFERAAAQMAIGEVYNMRIHHDDVLQPVLRHLKVLEMDGLGPEGLQAQEELGFFMGGLDAEAAKFDEKLAARKARMAARAAG
;
A
#
# COMPACT_ATOMS: atom_id res chain seq x y z
N ARG A 1 -3.08 -12.49 -15.17
CA ARG A 1 -2.00 -13.30 -15.82
C ARG A 1 -0.84 -13.37 -14.83
N HIS A 2 -0.13 -14.50 -14.70
CA HIS A 2 1.10 -14.54 -13.89
C HIS A 2 2.30 -14.25 -14.81
N SER A 3 2.95 -13.11 -14.61
CA SER A 3 4.19 -12.74 -15.31
C SER A 3 5.20 -12.16 -14.32
N MET A 4 6.47 -12.16 -14.71
CA MET A 4 7.53 -11.54 -13.89
C MET A 4 7.27 -10.05 -13.61
N LEU A 5 6.63 -9.33 -14.54
CA LEU A 5 6.24 -7.93 -14.32
C LEU A 5 5.21 -7.78 -13.19
N HIS A 6 4.23 -8.70 -13.10
CA HIS A 6 3.27 -8.70 -11.99
C HIS A 6 3.97 -9.00 -10.66
N THR A 7 4.91 -9.96 -10.65
CA THR A 7 5.67 -10.27 -9.45
C THR A 7 6.48 -9.06 -8.99
N VAL A 8 7.26 -8.44 -9.89
CA VAL A 8 8.08 -7.26 -9.59
C VAL A 8 7.23 -6.09 -9.12
N ALA A 9 6.10 -5.82 -9.81
CA ALA A 9 5.17 -4.77 -9.39
C ALA A 9 4.60 -5.09 -8.00
N TYR A 10 4.13 -6.31 -7.76
CA TYR A 10 3.55 -6.73 -6.48
C TYR A 10 4.52 -6.52 -5.32
N VAL A 11 5.75 -7.02 -5.44
CA VAL A 11 6.74 -6.90 -4.36
C VAL A 11 7.21 -5.45 -4.16
N ALA A 12 7.25 -4.62 -5.21
CA ALA A 12 7.58 -3.20 -5.06
C ALA A 12 6.61 -2.45 -4.11
N PHE A 13 5.31 -2.75 -4.20
CA PHE A 13 4.31 -2.18 -3.30
C PHE A 13 4.24 -2.93 -1.97
N GLN A 14 4.35 -4.26 -2.00
CA GLN A 14 4.20 -5.09 -0.80
C GLN A 14 5.33 -4.88 0.20
N GLU A 15 6.57 -4.69 -0.24
CA GLU A 15 7.70 -4.37 0.66
C GLU A 15 7.53 -3.01 1.34
N LEU A 16 6.96 -2.01 0.64
CA LEU A 16 6.62 -0.73 1.27
C LEU A 16 5.46 -0.90 2.27
N ALA A 17 4.46 -1.72 1.92
CA ALA A 17 3.34 -2.00 2.80
C ALA A 17 3.80 -2.62 4.13
N THR A 18 4.69 -3.61 4.07
CA THR A 18 5.19 -4.25 5.28
C THR A 18 6.13 -3.35 6.06
N ARG A 19 6.97 -2.55 5.40
CA ARG A 19 7.77 -1.49 6.05
C ARG A 19 6.90 -0.58 6.91
N VAL A 20 5.81 -0.07 6.34
CA VAL A 20 4.88 0.82 7.04
C VAL A 20 4.20 0.09 8.20
N SER A 21 3.72 -1.13 7.96
CA SER A 21 3.07 -1.96 8.98
C SER A 21 4.00 -2.26 10.18
N HIS A 22 5.26 -2.65 9.93
CA HIS A 22 6.23 -2.92 10.98
C HIS A 22 6.59 -1.67 11.78
N ARG A 23 6.84 -0.55 11.09
CA ARG A 23 7.11 0.74 11.74
C ARG A 23 5.96 1.16 12.66
N ASN A 24 4.72 1.08 12.16
CA ASN A 24 3.54 1.46 12.94
C ASN A 24 3.31 0.51 14.12
N THR A 25 3.48 -0.80 13.90
CA THR A 25 3.37 -1.80 14.97
C THR A 25 4.40 -1.56 16.07
N GLY A 26 5.66 -1.28 15.71
CA GLY A 26 6.72 -0.96 16.66
C GLY A 26 6.36 0.24 17.52
N HIS A 27 5.94 1.33 16.88
CA HIS A 27 5.57 2.56 17.57
C HIS A 27 4.36 2.37 18.50
N GLN A 28 3.32 1.65 18.04
CA GLN A 28 2.08 1.44 18.80
C GLN A 28 2.20 0.40 19.89
N SER A 29 3.24 -0.43 19.88
CA SER A 29 3.46 -1.47 20.89
C SER A 29 3.62 -0.89 22.31
N GLY A 30 4.10 0.36 22.44
CA GLY A 30 4.47 0.95 23.72
C GLY A 30 5.71 0.31 24.38
N ASP A 31 6.39 -0.62 23.69
CA ASP A 31 7.57 -1.33 24.16
C ASP A 31 8.83 -0.88 23.39
N PRO A 32 9.81 -0.23 24.04
CA PRO A 32 11.06 0.20 23.41
C PRO A 32 11.92 -0.93 22.82
N VAL A 33 11.76 -2.18 23.27
CA VAL A 33 12.45 -3.33 22.67
C VAL A 33 11.76 -3.72 21.37
N CYS A 34 10.43 -3.85 21.38
CA CYS A 34 9.64 -4.14 20.20
C CYS A 34 9.83 -3.08 19.11
N ASP A 35 9.77 -1.79 19.46
CA ASP A 35 9.97 -0.68 18.53
C ASP A 35 11.34 -0.76 17.83
N ARG A 36 12.42 -0.99 18.60
CA ARG A 36 13.77 -1.15 18.03
C ARG A 36 13.92 -2.39 17.15
N MET A 37 13.26 -3.49 17.48
CA MET A 37 13.28 -4.70 16.67
C MET A 37 12.57 -4.49 15.33
N LEU A 38 11.35 -3.93 15.38
CA LEU A 38 10.55 -3.70 14.18
C LEU A 38 11.11 -2.58 13.30
N ALA A 39 11.78 -1.58 13.87
CA ALA A 39 12.51 -0.57 13.10
C ALA A 39 13.65 -1.17 12.25
N ARG A 40 14.32 -2.23 12.73
CA ARG A 40 15.35 -2.94 11.95
C ARG A 40 14.72 -3.68 10.77
N ILE A 41 13.64 -4.41 11.00
CA ILE A 41 12.88 -5.11 9.94
C ILE A 41 12.38 -4.10 8.89
N ALA A 42 11.78 -3.00 9.34
CA ALA A 42 11.32 -1.94 8.44
C ALA A 42 12.47 -1.28 7.63
N THR A 43 13.70 -1.32 8.14
CA THR A 43 14.88 -0.84 7.41
C THR A 43 15.24 -1.80 6.28
N ASP A 44 15.22 -3.11 6.53
CA ASP A 44 15.48 -4.13 5.50
C ASP A 44 14.42 -4.08 4.40
N GLU A 45 13.14 -3.99 4.78
CA GLU A 45 12.02 -3.86 3.83
C GLU A 45 12.11 -2.59 2.99
N ASN A 46 12.65 -1.50 3.55
CA ASN A 46 12.94 -0.30 2.76
C ASN A 46 13.99 -0.55 1.68
N LEU A 47 15.04 -1.32 1.99
CA LEU A 47 16.07 -1.67 1.01
C LEU A 47 15.50 -2.57 -0.11
N HIS A 48 14.66 -3.55 0.25
CA HIS A 48 13.96 -4.40 -0.71
C HIS A 48 13.03 -3.58 -1.61
N MET A 49 12.23 -2.69 -1.02
CA MET A 49 11.34 -1.79 -1.75
C MET A 49 12.13 -0.94 -2.75
N VAL A 50 13.25 -0.34 -2.34
CA VAL A 50 14.10 0.46 -3.23
C VAL A 50 14.63 -0.38 -4.39
N PHE A 51 15.09 -1.61 -4.12
CA PHE A 51 15.54 -2.54 -5.15
C PHE A 51 14.44 -2.84 -6.17
N TYR A 52 13.25 -3.26 -5.71
CA TYR A 52 12.17 -3.63 -6.62
C TYR A 52 11.55 -2.45 -7.35
N ARG A 53 11.47 -1.28 -6.73
CA ARG A 53 11.05 -0.04 -7.39
C ARG A 53 12.02 0.34 -8.52
N ASN A 54 13.32 0.19 -8.32
CA ASN A 54 14.31 0.45 -9.38
C ASN A 54 14.21 -0.56 -10.52
N LEU A 55 13.93 -1.84 -10.21
CA LEU A 55 13.67 -2.85 -11.23
C LEU A 55 12.38 -2.52 -12.02
N LEU A 56 11.32 -2.08 -11.32
CA LEU A 56 10.07 -1.65 -11.96
C LEU A 56 10.28 -0.42 -12.85
N LYS A 57 11.15 0.51 -12.45
CA LYS A 57 11.57 1.64 -13.30
C LYS A 57 12.21 1.15 -14.60
N ALA A 58 13.18 0.25 -14.51
CA ALA A 58 13.82 -0.34 -15.69
C ALA A 58 12.82 -1.11 -16.57
N ALA A 59 11.81 -1.74 -15.97
CA ALA A 59 10.74 -2.40 -16.72
C ALA A 59 9.90 -1.39 -17.53
N PHE A 60 9.59 -0.21 -16.99
CA PHE A 60 8.92 0.85 -17.74
C PHE A 60 9.77 1.37 -18.91
N GLU A 61 11.10 1.41 -18.78
CA GLU A 61 12.00 1.81 -19.86
C GLU A 61 12.03 0.79 -21.01
N LEU A 62 11.82 -0.51 -20.73
CA LEU A 62 11.90 -1.59 -21.71
C LEU A 62 10.54 -1.96 -22.34
N ALA A 63 9.48 -1.96 -21.52
CA ALA A 63 8.15 -2.43 -21.91
C ALA A 63 7.07 -1.60 -21.19
N PRO A 64 6.89 -0.32 -21.57
CA PRO A 64 6.07 0.63 -20.83
C PRO A 64 4.59 0.19 -20.72
N ASP A 65 3.94 -0.18 -21.82
CA ASP A 65 2.54 -0.61 -21.83
C ASP A 65 2.28 -1.84 -20.96
N LEU A 66 3.11 -2.89 -21.11
CA LEU A 66 2.97 -4.12 -20.34
C LEU A 66 3.24 -3.90 -18.85
N THR A 67 4.18 -3.00 -18.53
CA THR A 67 4.49 -2.63 -17.16
C THR A 67 3.34 -1.83 -16.54
N MET A 68 2.76 -0.87 -17.27
CA MET A 68 1.60 -0.10 -16.83
C MET A 68 0.39 -1.01 -16.55
N GLN A 69 0.07 -1.92 -17.46
CA GLN A 69 -0.98 -2.93 -17.27
C GLN A 69 -0.74 -3.77 -16.01
N SER A 70 0.51 -4.22 -15.80
CA SER A 70 0.87 -5.04 -14.63
C SER A 70 0.77 -4.25 -13.32
N VAL A 71 1.16 -2.98 -13.31
CA VAL A 71 1.02 -2.09 -12.14
C VAL A 71 -0.46 -1.87 -11.81
N ARG A 72 -1.28 -1.55 -12.82
CA ARG A 72 -2.73 -1.43 -12.66
C ARG A 72 -3.33 -2.71 -12.08
N ASP A 73 -3.04 -3.87 -12.69
CA ASP A 73 -3.57 -5.16 -12.26
C ASP A 73 -3.21 -5.47 -10.80
N VAL A 74 -1.95 -5.22 -10.41
CA VAL A 74 -1.45 -5.44 -9.06
C VAL A 74 -2.12 -4.53 -8.04
N ILE A 75 -2.25 -3.23 -8.35
CA ILE A 75 -2.83 -2.25 -7.40
C ILE A 75 -4.32 -2.52 -7.21
N VAL A 76 -5.07 -2.71 -8.30
CA VAL A 76 -6.52 -2.96 -8.25
C VAL A 76 -6.84 -4.25 -7.49
N ASN A 77 -5.98 -5.25 -7.62
CA ASN A 77 -6.19 -6.57 -6.99
C ASN A 77 -5.30 -6.79 -5.77
N PHE A 78 -4.72 -5.73 -5.18
CA PHE A 78 -3.72 -5.89 -4.13
C PHE A 78 -4.30 -6.65 -2.93
N ARG A 79 -3.59 -7.71 -2.51
CA ARG A 79 -3.91 -8.47 -1.30
C ARG A 79 -2.63 -8.67 -0.49
N MET A 80 -2.74 -8.44 0.82
CA MET A 80 -1.65 -8.75 1.74
C MET A 80 -1.31 -10.24 1.70
N PRO A 81 -0.03 -10.61 1.79
CA PRO A 81 0.36 -11.99 2.05
C PRO A 81 -0.36 -12.50 3.31
N GLY A 82 -0.95 -13.69 3.22
CA GLY A 82 -1.71 -14.27 4.34
C GLY A 82 -3.21 -13.95 4.35
N HIS A 83 -3.76 -13.24 3.34
CA HIS A 83 -5.21 -12.97 3.26
C HIS A 83 -6.10 -14.22 3.29
N GLY A 84 -5.55 -15.40 2.96
CA GLY A 84 -6.24 -16.69 3.01
C GLY A 84 -6.13 -17.42 4.36
N MET A 85 -5.44 -16.86 5.36
CA MET A 85 -5.28 -17.48 6.66
C MET A 85 -6.58 -17.43 7.48
N PRO A 86 -6.92 -18.50 8.24
CA PRO A 86 -8.05 -18.47 9.16
C PRO A 86 -7.95 -17.28 10.13
N GLY A 87 -9.04 -16.51 10.25
CA GLY A 87 -9.10 -15.34 11.13
C GLY A 87 -8.45 -14.06 10.59
N PHE A 88 -7.92 -14.07 9.37
CA PHE A 88 -7.25 -12.91 8.77
C PHE A 88 -8.13 -11.65 8.76
N GLU A 89 -9.41 -11.76 8.37
CA GLU A 89 -10.31 -10.61 8.31
C GLU A 89 -10.47 -9.91 9.67
N ARG A 90 -10.55 -10.68 10.75
CA ARG A 90 -10.62 -10.15 12.11
C ARG A 90 -9.32 -9.44 12.49
N ALA A 91 -8.17 -10.03 12.20
CA ALA A 91 -6.86 -9.42 12.45
C ALA A 91 -6.68 -8.13 11.63
N ALA A 92 -7.07 -8.14 10.35
CA ALA A 92 -7.04 -6.98 9.47
C ALA A 92 -7.93 -5.85 10.00
N ALA A 93 -9.14 -6.15 10.47
CA ALA A 93 -10.00 -5.16 11.10
C ALA A 93 -9.38 -4.56 12.38
N GLN A 94 -8.69 -5.37 13.19
CA GLN A 94 -7.98 -4.89 14.38
C GLN A 94 -6.80 -3.99 14.01
N MET A 95 -5.99 -4.38 13.03
CA MET A 95 -4.89 -3.55 12.51
C MET A 95 -5.41 -2.23 11.95
N ALA A 96 -6.54 -2.25 11.25
CA ALA A 96 -7.11 -1.05 10.67
C ALA A 96 -7.62 -0.06 11.72
N ILE A 97 -8.33 -0.57 12.74
CA ILE A 97 -8.83 0.25 13.87
C ILE A 97 -7.68 0.75 14.75
N GLY A 98 -6.63 -0.07 14.92
CA GLY A 98 -5.42 0.31 15.62
C GLY A 98 -4.51 1.25 14.83
N GLU A 99 -4.85 1.56 13.57
CA GLU A 99 -4.03 2.41 12.70
C GLU A 99 -2.63 1.83 12.42
N VAL A 100 -2.45 0.51 12.56
CA VAL A 100 -1.24 -0.19 12.10
C VAL A 100 -1.17 -0.18 10.58
N TYR A 101 -2.28 -0.59 9.97
CA TYR A 101 -2.44 -0.64 8.52
C TYR A 101 -3.92 -0.57 8.17
N ASN A 102 -4.32 0.48 7.46
CA ASN A 102 -5.67 0.68 6.97
C ASN A 102 -5.63 1.24 5.55
N MET A 103 -6.81 1.55 4.99
CA MET A 103 -6.90 1.96 3.60
C MET A 103 -6.29 3.35 3.33
N ARG A 104 -6.41 4.28 4.27
CA ARG A 104 -5.76 5.60 4.20
C ARG A 104 -4.25 5.45 4.17
N ILE A 105 -3.69 4.66 5.09
CA ILE A 105 -2.25 4.34 5.14
C ILE A 105 -1.81 3.63 3.86
N HIS A 106 -2.57 2.67 3.35
CA HIS A 106 -2.24 2.00 2.10
C HIS A 106 -2.20 2.97 0.91
N HIS A 107 -3.17 3.87 0.80
CA HIS A 107 -3.20 4.86 -0.28
C HIS A 107 -2.05 5.87 -0.15
N ASP A 108 -1.91 6.53 1.00
CA ASP A 108 -1.01 7.68 1.19
C ASP A 108 0.45 7.27 1.38
N ASP A 109 0.71 6.18 2.12
CA ASP A 109 2.05 5.80 2.56
C ASP A 109 2.65 4.65 1.74
N VAL A 110 1.83 3.93 0.95
CA VAL A 110 2.28 2.78 0.14
C VAL A 110 2.13 3.06 -1.35
N LEU A 111 0.91 3.30 -1.84
CA LEU A 111 0.67 3.40 -3.27
C LEU A 111 1.16 4.73 -3.84
N GLN A 112 0.72 5.86 -3.29
CA GLN A 112 1.09 7.18 -3.79
C GLN A 112 2.61 7.42 -3.85
N PRO A 113 3.43 7.05 -2.84
CA PRO A 113 4.86 7.35 -2.86
C PRO A 113 5.59 6.61 -4.00
N VAL A 114 5.23 5.36 -4.26
CA VAL A 114 5.82 4.58 -5.35
C VAL A 114 5.36 5.12 -6.70
N LEU A 115 4.05 5.37 -6.87
CA LEU A 115 3.50 5.91 -8.11
C LEU A 115 4.08 7.29 -8.45
N ARG A 116 4.20 8.19 -7.47
CA ARG A 116 4.82 9.51 -7.64
C ARG A 116 6.30 9.41 -7.99
N HIS A 117 7.05 8.55 -7.30
CA HIS A 117 8.48 8.39 -7.57
C HIS A 117 8.74 7.95 -9.02
N LEU A 118 7.89 7.05 -9.54
CA LEU A 118 7.98 6.54 -10.90
C LEU A 118 7.22 7.40 -11.93
N LYS A 119 6.52 8.45 -11.48
CA LYS A 119 5.66 9.31 -12.31
C LYS A 119 4.63 8.55 -13.13
N VAL A 120 4.07 7.48 -12.57
CA VAL A 120 3.22 6.52 -13.31
C VAL A 120 2.01 7.21 -13.97
N LEU A 121 1.34 8.12 -13.26
CA LEU A 121 0.14 8.82 -13.78
C LEU A 121 0.47 9.99 -14.71
N GLU A 122 1.74 10.38 -14.80
CA GLU A 122 2.23 11.47 -15.66
C GLU A 122 3.05 10.91 -16.84
N MET A 123 3.16 9.58 -16.94
CA MET A 123 4.00 8.90 -17.91
C MET A 123 3.44 9.07 -19.32
N ASP A 124 4.28 9.58 -20.21
CA ASP A 124 4.05 9.79 -21.61
C ASP A 124 4.63 8.63 -22.46
N GLY A 125 4.33 8.64 -23.77
CA GLY A 125 4.84 7.65 -24.71
C GLY A 125 4.22 6.24 -24.59
N LEU A 126 3.15 6.09 -23.81
CA LEU A 126 2.37 4.85 -23.73
C LEU A 126 1.59 4.61 -25.03
N GLY A 127 1.51 3.36 -25.45
CA GLY A 127 0.56 2.91 -26.46
C GLY A 127 -0.88 2.84 -25.91
N PRO A 128 -1.85 2.45 -26.76
CA PRO A 128 -3.27 2.47 -26.39
C PRO A 128 -3.62 1.63 -25.15
N GLU A 129 -3.02 0.44 -25.02
CA GLU A 129 -3.27 -0.43 -23.86
C GLU A 129 -2.63 0.14 -22.58
N GLY A 130 -1.44 0.74 -22.69
CA GLY A 130 -0.78 1.43 -21.58
C GLY A 130 -1.59 2.64 -21.10
N LEU A 131 -2.06 3.48 -22.02
CA LEU A 131 -2.90 4.65 -21.70
C LEU A 131 -4.20 4.24 -21.00
N GLN A 132 -4.89 3.23 -21.53
CA GLN A 132 -6.11 2.72 -20.88
C GLN A 132 -5.82 2.24 -19.45
N ALA A 133 -4.74 1.47 -19.24
CA ALA A 133 -4.36 1.00 -17.91
C ALA A 133 -3.99 2.16 -16.96
N GLN A 134 -3.34 3.22 -17.48
CA GLN A 134 -3.01 4.43 -16.71
C GLN A 134 -4.27 5.18 -16.26
N GLU A 135 -5.26 5.34 -17.14
CA GLU A 135 -6.55 5.98 -16.83
C GLU A 135 -7.34 5.18 -15.78
N GLU A 136 -7.43 3.87 -15.96
CA GLU A 136 -8.10 2.96 -15.03
C GLU A 136 -7.44 2.99 -13.65
N LEU A 137 -6.11 3.03 -13.61
CA LEU A 137 -5.35 3.18 -12.36
C LEU A 137 -5.64 4.52 -11.70
N GLY A 138 -5.67 5.62 -12.46
CA GLY A 138 -6.01 6.95 -11.94
C GLY A 138 -7.41 7.00 -11.33
N PHE A 139 -8.40 6.42 -12.01
CA PHE A 139 -9.76 6.31 -11.50
C PHE A 139 -9.83 5.48 -10.21
N PHE A 140 -9.14 4.34 -10.17
CA PHE A 140 -9.06 3.49 -8.97
C PHE A 140 -8.44 4.24 -7.79
N MET A 141 -7.33 4.95 -8.00
CA MET A 141 -6.67 5.73 -6.94
C MET A 141 -7.59 6.82 -6.38
N GLY A 142 -8.34 7.52 -7.23
CA GLY A 142 -9.34 8.50 -6.78
C GLY A 142 -10.49 7.87 -5.98
N GLY A 143 -10.96 6.68 -6.40
CA GLY A 143 -11.96 5.92 -5.64
C GLY A 143 -11.44 5.46 -4.27
N LEU A 144 -10.21 4.96 -4.22
CA LEU A 144 -9.54 4.53 -2.99
C LEU A 144 -9.38 5.71 -2.01
N ASP A 145 -9.02 6.90 -2.49
CA ASP A 145 -8.93 8.09 -1.64
C ASP A 145 -10.29 8.48 -1.03
N ALA A 146 -11.35 8.45 -1.84
CA ALA A 146 -12.71 8.78 -1.37
C ALA A 146 -13.23 7.76 -0.33
N GLU A 147 -12.94 6.48 -0.52
CA GLU A 147 -13.26 5.45 0.45
C GLU A 147 -12.42 5.59 1.73
N ALA A 148 -11.13 5.97 1.61
CA ALA A 148 -10.24 6.17 2.74
C ALA A 148 -10.72 7.33 3.61
N ALA A 149 -11.15 8.45 3.00
CA ALA A 149 -11.75 9.57 3.71
C ALA A 149 -13.00 9.16 4.53
N LYS A 150 -13.89 8.36 3.93
CA LYS A 150 -15.07 7.80 4.63
C LYS A 150 -14.67 6.89 5.80
N PHE A 151 -13.58 6.14 5.66
CA PHE A 151 -13.06 5.30 6.74
C PHE A 151 -12.53 6.16 7.90
N ASP A 152 -11.75 7.21 7.60
CA ASP A 152 -11.20 8.12 8.60
C ASP A 152 -12.31 8.81 9.41
N GLU A 153 -13.36 9.29 8.73
CA GLU A 153 -14.55 9.87 9.39
C GLU A 153 -15.20 8.89 10.38
N LYS A 154 -15.39 7.63 9.96
CA LYS A 154 -15.97 6.58 10.82
C LYS A 154 -15.07 6.27 12.01
N LEU A 155 -13.75 6.21 11.80
CA LEU A 155 -12.77 5.95 12.86
C LEU A 155 -12.75 7.10 13.87
N ALA A 156 -12.75 8.36 13.40
CA ALA A 156 -12.83 9.54 14.25
C ALA A 156 -14.12 9.55 15.08
N ALA A 157 -15.28 9.30 14.46
CA ALA A 157 -16.56 9.20 15.16
C ALA A 157 -16.60 8.05 16.19
N ARG A 158 -15.90 6.94 15.92
CA ARG A 158 -15.73 5.85 16.89
C ARG A 158 -14.87 6.31 18.08
N LYS A 159 -13.72 6.94 17.84
CA LYS A 159 -12.83 7.46 18.89
C LYS A 159 -13.55 8.47 19.78
N ALA A 160 -14.29 9.41 19.19
CA ALA A 160 -15.07 10.39 19.93
C ALA A 160 -16.12 9.75 20.86
N ARG A 161 -16.86 8.74 20.37
CA ARG A 161 -17.83 7.99 21.19
C ARG A 161 -17.17 7.24 22.35
N MET A 162 -16.00 6.66 22.13
CA MET A 162 -15.25 5.97 23.19
C MET A 162 -14.75 6.95 24.25
N ALA A 163 -14.23 8.10 23.84
CA ALA A 163 -13.80 9.16 24.76
C ALA A 163 -14.96 9.70 25.60
N ALA A 164 -16.12 9.96 24.98
CA ALA A 164 -17.31 10.43 25.70
C ALA A 164 -17.80 9.42 26.74
N ARG A 165 -17.72 8.12 26.45
CA ARG A 165 -18.07 7.05 27.41
C ARG A 165 -17.08 6.89 28.55
N ALA A 166 -15.80 7.26 28.35
CA ALA A 166 -14.79 7.20 29.39
C ALA A 166 -14.82 8.42 30.32
N ALA A 167 -15.42 9.52 29.88
CA ALA A 167 -15.51 10.79 30.61
C ALA A 167 -16.79 10.94 31.45
N GLY A 168 -17.79 10.08 31.26
CA GLY A 168 -19.04 10.03 32.03
C GLY A 168 -19.11 8.79 32.90
#